data_AF-A0A8S3YNX9-F1
#
_entry.id   AF-A0A8S3YNX9-F1
#
_cell.length_a   1.000
_cell.length_b   1.000
_cell.length_c   1.000
_cell.angle_alpha   90.00
_cell.angle_beta   90.00
_cell.angle_gamma   90.00
#
_symmetry.space_group_name_H-M   'P 1'
#
loop_
_entity.id
_entity.type
_entity.pdbx_description
1 polymer ?
#
loop_
_entity_poly.entity_id
_entity_poly.type
_entity_poly.pdbx_seq_one_letter_code
_entity_poly.pdbx_strand_id
1 'polypeptide(L)' 'MAENFRTSNGGGFGGGNQQPVSDPRLPLTPMQVFKLKKNWKGVKRRLEDTGVEMLIR' A
#
# COMPACT_ATOMS: atom_id res chain seq x y z
N MET A 1 8.26 -2.66 35.53
CA MET A 1 8.23 -3.35 34.22
C MET A 1 6.86 -3.05 33.62
N ALA A 2 6.79 -2.08 32.72
CA ALA A 2 5.52 -1.58 32.17
C ALA A 2 5.39 -2.07 30.73
N GLU A 3 4.38 -2.91 30.46
CA GLU A 3 3.94 -3.20 29.10
C GLU A 3 2.43 -3.02 29.04
N ASN A 4 2.02 -1.83 28.62
CA ASN A 4 0.63 -1.49 28.36
C ASN A 4 0.22 -2.06 27.00
N PHE A 5 -0.51 -3.17 26.99
CA PHE A 5 -1.33 -3.58 25.85
C PHE A 5 -2.39 -2.51 25.59
N ARG A 6 -2.14 -1.62 24.62
CA ARG A 6 -3.16 -0.69 24.12
C ARG A 6 -3.65 -1.15 22.75
N THR A 7 -4.64 -2.02 22.79
CA THR A 7 -5.65 -2.07 21.73
C THR A 7 -6.50 -0.81 21.87
N SER A 8 -6.40 0.11 20.91
CA SER A 8 -7.42 1.15 20.73
C SER A 8 -7.77 1.28 19.26
N ASN A 9 -8.85 0.58 18.89
CA ASN A 9 -9.66 0.92 17.73
C ASN A 9 -10.53 2.12 18.18
N GLY A 10 -10.23 3.32 17.69
CA GLY A 10 -10.93 4.56 18.02
C GLY A 10 -11.06 5.43 16.78
N GLY A 11 -12.30 5.68 16.37
CA GLY A 11 -12.67 6.38 15.15
C GLY A 11 -12.18 7.83 15.09
N GLY A 12 -11.77 8.23 13.88
CA GLY A 12 -11.49 9.61 13.50
C GLY A 12 -11.80 9.79 12.01
N PHE A 13 -13.04 10.17 11.70
CA PHE A 13 -13.41 10.65 10.37
C PHE A 13 -13.08 12.14 10.29
N GLY A 14 -11.90 12.46 9.76
CA GLY A 14 -11.49 13.84 9.53
C GLY A 14 -10.10 13.95 8.93
N GLY A 15 -10.03 14.34 7.66
CA GLY A 15 -8.87 15.04 7.09
C GLY A 15 -7.78 14.17 6.44
N GLY A 16 -7.83 14.09 5.10
CA GLY A 16 -6.66 13.78 4.26
C GLY A 16 -6.26 12.30 4.15
N ASN A 17 -6.20 11.80 2.92
CA ASN A 17 -5.59 10.51 2.57
C ASN A 17 -4.05 10.53 2.77
N GLN A 18 -3.57 10.81 3.99
CA GLN A 18 -2.20 10.48 4.34
C GLN A 18 -2.18 9.00 4.66
N GLN A 19 -1.91 8.16 3.65
CA GLN A 19 -1.55 6.78 3.92
C GLN A 19 -0.42 6.81 4.95
N PRO A 20 -0.51 6.09 6.07
CA PRO A 20 0.60 6.04 7.01
C PRO A 20 1.82 5.61 6.22
N VAL A 21 2.84 6.47 6.19
CA VAL A 21 4.13 6.20 5.55
C VAL A 21 4.74 5.07 6.37
N SER A 22 4.35 3.85 6.01
CA SER A 22 4.86 2.63 6.58
C SER A 22 6.32 2.58 6.16
N ASP A 23 7.21 2.26 7.09
CA ASP A 23 8.63 2.10 6.77
C ASP A 23 8.74 1.18 5.55
N PRO A 24 9.31 1.65 4.41
CA PRO A 24 9.34 0.91 3.15
C PRO A 24 10.17 -0.38 3.22
N ARG A 25 10.93 -0.56 4.30
CA ARG A 25 11.70 -1.77 4.60
C ARG A 25 10.84 -2.87 5.19
N LEU A 26 9.66 -2.53 5.71
CA LEU A 26 8.74 -3.50 6.25
C LEU A 26 8.11 -4.31 5.11
N PRO A 27 7.90 -5.62 5.33
CA PRO A 27 7.15 -6.43 4.39
C PRO A 27 5.75 -5.85 4.15
N LEU A 28 5.27 -5.96 2.92
CA LEU A 28 3.91 -5.56 2.57
C LEU A 28 2.89 -6.38 3.37
N THR A 29 1.88 -5.70 3.89
CA THR A 29 0.73 -6.35 4.54
C THR A 29 -0.03 -7.23 3.53
N PRO A 30 -0.77 -8.27 3.99
CA PRO A 30 -1.55 -9.13 3.10
C PRO A 30 -2.53 -8.36 2.20
N MET A 31 -3.14 -7.29 2.72
CA MET A 31 -4.07 -6.43 1.97
C MET A 31 -3.34 -5.62 0.88
N GLN A 32 -2.14 -5.12 1.16
CA GLN A 32 -1.31 -4.43 0.17
C GLN A 32 -0.89 -5.39 -0.95
N VAL A 33 -0.46 -6.61 -0.61
CA VAL A 33 -0.11 -7.65 -1.59
C VAL A 33 -1.31 -8.01 -2.46
N PHE A 34 -2.49 -8.19 -1.86
CA PHE A 34 -3.72 -8.48 -2.62
C PHE A 34 -4.06 -7.37 -3.61
N LYS A 35 -4.02 -6.11 -3.18
CA LYS A 35 -4.26 -4.94 -4.05
C LYS A 35 -3.24 -4.90 -5.19
N LEU A 36 -1.96 -5.12 -4.90
CA LEU A 36 -0.90 -5.16 -5.91
C LEU A 36 -1.17 -6.24 -6.96
N LYS A 37 -1.46 -7.48 -6.53
CA LYS A 37 -1.78 -8.61 -7.41
C LYS A 37 -3.02 -8.34 -8.28
N LYS A 38 -4.06 -7.73 -7.71
CA LYS A 38 -5.28 -7.35 -8.44
C LYS A 38 -4.96 -6.33 -9.55
N ASN A 39 -4.21 -5.29 -9.22
CA ASN A 39 -3.84 -4.23 -10.18
C ASN A 39 -2.87 -4.74 -11.25
N TRP A 40 -1.96 -5.66 -10.90
CA TRP A 40 -0.98 -6.24 -11.82
C TRP A 40 -1.63 -6.93 -13.03
N LYS A 41 -2.83 -7.50 -12.87
CA LYS A 41 -3.59 -8.09 -13.98
C LYS A 41 -3.86 -7.07 -15.11
N GLY A 42 -4.03 -5.79 -14.78
CA GLY A 42 -4.19 -4.71 -15.76
C GLY A 42 -2.90 -4.42 -16.50
N VAL A 43 -1.83 -4.13 -15.76
CA VAL A 43 -0.50 -3.81 -16.28
C VAL A 43 0.03 -4.93 -17.18
N LYS A 44 -0.11 -6.19 -16.75
CA LYS A 44 0.36 -7.36 -17.51
C LYS A 44 -0.22 -7.44 -18.93
N ARG A 45 -1.43 -6.92 -19.20
CA ARG A 45 -2.05 -6.99 -20.54
C ARG A 45 -1.44 -6.02 -21.54
N ARG A 46 -0.80 -4.95 -21.07
CA ARG A 46 -0.15 -3.91 -21.88
C ARG A 46 1.23 -3.62 -21.33
N LEU A 47 2.01 -4.69 -21.09
CA LEU A 47 3.31 -4.58 -20.43
C LEU A 47 4.29 -3.73 -21.24
N GLU A 48 4.25 -3.85 -22.58
CA GLU A 48 5.11 -3.11 -23.50
C GLU A 48 4.80 -1.59 -23.43
N ASP A 49 3.57 -1.18 -23.74
CA ASP A 49 3.14 0.22 -23.68
C ASP A 49 3.38 0.84 -22.28
N THR A 50 2.95 0.13 -21.24
CA THR A 50 3.08 0.62 -19.86
C THR A 50 4.55 0.70 -19.44
N GLY A 51 5.37 -0.27 -19.88
CA GLY A 51 6.81 -0.32 -19.56
C GLY A 51 7.58 0.84 -20.19
N VAL A 52 7.27 1.18 -21.44
CA VAL A 52 7.87 2.35 -22.12
C VAL A 52 7.48 3.65 -21.40
N GLU A 53 6.19 3.82 -21.07
CA GLU A 53 5.71 5.00 -20.33
C GLU A 53 6.35 5.14 -18.95
N MET A 54 6.52 4.03 -18.22
CA MET A 54 7.17 4.02 -16.89
C MET A 54 8.69 4.26 -16.95
N LEU A 55 9.34 4.00 -18.09
CA LEU A 55 10.78 4.23 -18.25
C LEU A 55 11.09 5.70 -18.58
N ILE A 56 10.22 6.34 -19.34
CA ILE A 56 10.43 7.71 -19.87
C ILE A 56 9.99 8.78 -18.85
N ARG A 57 9.10 8.45 -17.92
CA ARG A 57 8.50 9.38 -16.95
C ARG A 57 9.01 9.17 -15.53
#